data_AF-A0A1H6JBY9-F1
#
_entry.id   AF-A0A1H6JBY9-F1
#
_cell.length_a   1.000
_cell.length_b   1.000
_cell.length_c   1.000
_cell.angle_alpha   90.00
_cell.angle_beta   90.00
_cell.angle_gamma   90.00
#
_symmetry.space_group_name_H-M   'P 1'
#
loop_
_entity.id
_entity.type
_entity.pdbx_description
1 polymer ?
#
loop_
_entity_poly.entity_id
_entity_poly.type
_entity_poly.pdbx_seq_one_letter_code
_entity_poly.pdbx_strand_id
1 'polypeptide(L)'
;MNIIFFLKNFWIDFFAANHSRLMKNASYETPISTLLHLSFTQAVNFNTIFILILHFLFEVKLNFVILFSPIVIIALINSYYFYNKLNSRQRAEIINRKPNYKRLIYDMYDVFSTLLFIASLVLVSKYR
;
A
#
# COMPACT_ATOMS: atom_id res chain seq x y z
N MET A 1 10.65 19.93 -3.67
CA MET A 1 10.72 18.69 -2.86
C MET A 1 10.83 17.51 -3.82
N ASN A 2 11.79 16.59 -3.62
CA ASN A 2 11.97 15.43 -4.50
C ASN A 2 10.74 14.49 -4.41
N ILE A 3 10.21 14.02 -5.54
CA ILE A 3 9.05 13.11 -5.62
C ILE A 3 9.25 11.85 -4.77
N ILE A 4 10.48 11.32 -4.71
CA ILE A 4 10.82 10.14 -3.90
C ILE A 4 10.64 10.43 -2.41
N PHE A 5 11.08 11.62 -1.97
CA PHE A 5 10.94 12.05 -0.59
C PHE A 5 9.47 12.27 -0.21
N PHE A 6 8.68 12.85 -1.13
CA PHE A 6 7.24 12.99 -0.95
C PHE A 6 6.57 11.63 -0.79
N LEU A 7 6.78 10.69 -1.72
CA LEU A 7 6.17 9.36 -1.69
C LEU A 7 6.56 8.59 -0.43
N LYS A 8 7.84 8.63 -0.05
CA LYS A 8 8.33 8.01 1.19
C LYS A 8 7.56 8.56 2.40
N ASN A 9 7.46 9.89 2.54
CA ASN A 9 6.76 10.49 3.65
C ASN A 9 5.26 10.21 3.63
N PHE A 10 4.64 10.21 2.45
CA PHE A 10 3.23 9.87 2.28
C PHE A 10 2.93 8.48 2.82
N TRP A 11 3.74 7.47 2.48
CA TRP A 11 3.54 6.10 2.96
C TRP A 11 3.76 5.94 4.46
N ILE A 12 4.74 6.65 5.03
CA ILE A 12 4.96 6.65 6.48
C ILE A 12 3.78 7.33 7.19
N ASP A 13 3.28 8.44 6.66
CA ASP A 13 2.10 9.12 7.22
C ASP A 13 0.83 8.27 7.09
N PHE A 14 0.65 7.58 5.95
CA PHE A 14 -0.44 6.63 5.72
C PHE A 14 -0.41 5.50 6.75
N PHE A 15 0.77 4.94 7.01
CA PHE A 15 0.98 3.95 8.06
C PHE A 15 0.60 4.50 9.43
N ALA A 16 1.14 5.67 9.82
CA ALA A 16 0.90 6.24 11.14
C ALA A 16 -0.58 6.57 11.37
N ALA A 17 -1.27 7.12 10.36
CA ALA A 17 -2.70 7.42 10.40
C ALA A 17 -3.54 6.15 10.63
N ASN A 18 -3.23 5.07 9.92
CA ASN A 18 -3.92 3.80 10.05
C ASN A 18 -3.59 3.08 11.37
N HIS A 19 -2.34 3.13 11.81
CA HIS A 19 -1.92 2.56 13.09
C HIS A 19 -2.64 3.25 14.25
N SER A 20 -2.67 4.59 14.26
CA SER A 20 -3.37 5.36 15.29
C SER A 20 -4.87 5.03 15.35
N ARG A 21 -5.51 4.86 14.19
CA ARG A 21 -6.91 4.41 14.11
C ARG A 21 -7.09 3.00 14.66
N LEU A 22 -6.22 2.07 14.27
CA LEU A 22 -6.28 0.69 14.70
C LEU A 22 -6.13 0.60 16.22
N MET A 23 -5.13 1.26 16.80
CA MET A 23 -4.92 1.27 18.25
C MET A 23 -6.07 1.92 19.03
N LYS A 24 -6.79 2.88 18.44
CA LYS A 24 -7.98 3.48 19.06
C LYS A 24 -9.14 2.48 19.16
N ASN A 25 -9.26 1.57 18.19
CA ASN A 25 -10.40 0.65 18.09
C ASN A 25 -10.06 -0.78 18.54
N ALA A 26 -8.79 -1.15 18.55
CA ALA A 26 -8.26 -2.49 18.81
C ALA A 26 -6.83 -2.37 19.36
N SER A 27 -6.69 -2.00 20.63
CA SER A 27 -5.40 -1.74 21.28
C SER A 27 -4.50 -2.97 21.47
N TYR A 28 -5.04 -4.17 21.24
CA TYR A 28 -4.29 -5.44 21.30
C TYR A 28 -3.56 -5.75 19.99
N GLU A 29 -3.87 -5.04 18.90
CA GLU A 29 -3.28 -5.26 17.59
C GLU A 29 -1.80 -4.83 17.55
N THR A 30 -1.03 -5.50 16.70
CA THR A 30 0.38 -5.18 16.49
C THR A 30 0.56 -4.32 15.23
N PRO A 31 1.73 -3.66 15.05
CA PRO A 31 2.02 -2.92 13.83
C PRO A 31 1.91 -3.74 12.53
N ILE A 32 1.94 -5.08 12.62
CA ILE A 32 1.83 -6.02 11.49
C ILE A 32 0.54 -5.79 10.70
N SER A 33 -0.60 -5.64 11.38
CA SER A 33 -1.90 -5.45 10.73
C SER A 33 -1.91 -4.17 9.88
N THR A 34 -1.28 -3.10 10.38
CA THR A 34 -1.10 -1.86 9.64
C THR A 34 -0.11 -2.01 8.49
N LEU A 35 0.98 -2.77 8.67
CA LEU A 35 1.94 -3.05 7.59
C LEU A 35 1.28 -3.84 6.45
N LEU A 36 0.45 -4.83 6.77
CA LEU A 36 -0.29 -5.60 5.77
C LEU A 36 -1.26 -4.72 4.99
N HIS A 37 -1.98 -3.83 5.68
CA HIS A 37 -2.87 -2.87 5.02
C HIS A 37 -2.08 -1.90 4.12
N LEU A 38 -0.97 -1.33 4.61
CA LEU A 38 -0.05 -0.51 3.80
C LEU A 38 0.41 -1.26 2.55
N SER A 39 0.85 -2.52 2.71
CA SER A 39 1.31 -3.35 1.61
C SER A 39 0.21 -3.65 0.59
N PHE A 40 -1.02 -3.90 1.05
CA PHE A 40 -2.17 -4.08 0.18
C PHE A 40 -2.42 -2.84 -0.67
N THR A 41 -2.52 -1.65 -0.06
CA THR A 41 -2.78 -0.39 -0.80
C THR A 41 -1.63 -0.07 -1.78
N GLN A 42 -0.38 -0.29 -1.38
CA GLN A 42 0.78 -0.14 -2.27
C GLN A 42 0.72 -1.12 -3.45
N ALA A 43 0.36 -2.38 -3.21
CA ALA A 43 0.26 -3.41 -4.23
C ALA A 43 -0.92 -3.16 -5.19
N VAL A 44 -2.05 -2.66 -4.70
CA VAL A 44 -3.18 -2.22 -5.54
C VAL A 44 -2.74 -1.13 -6.53
N ASN A 45 -2.01 -0.12 -6.05
CA ASN A 45 -1.48 0.94 -6.91
C ASN A 45 -0.45 0.42 -7.92
N PHE A 46 0.47 -0.44 -7.47
CA PHE A 46 1.44 -1.08 -8.36
C PHE A 46 0.74 -1.93 -9.43
N ASN A 47 -0.19 -2.78 -9.01
CA ASN A 47 -0.95 -3.68 -9.88
C ASN A 47 -1.75 -2.91 -10.92
N THR A 48 -2.37 -1.79 -10.54
CA THR A 48 -3.11 -0.93 -11.48
C THR A 48 -2.26 -0.57 -12.69
N ILE A 49 -1.02 -0.13 -12.46
CA ILE A 49 -0.11 0.23 -13.56
C ILE A 49 0.42 -1.04 -14.25
N PHE A 50 0.84 -2.02 -13.45
CA PHE A 50 1.48 -3.24 -13.92
C PHE A 50 0.60 -4.07 -14.87
N ILE A 51 -0.69 -4.24 -14.55
CA ILE A 51 -1.61 -5.00 -15.41
C ILE A 51 -1.87 -4.30 -16.74
N LEU A 52 -1.93 -2.96 -16.75
CA LEU A 52 -2.16 -2.19 -17.97
C LEU A 52 -0.95 -2.32 -18.89
N ILE A 53 0.27 -2.22 -18.33
CA ILE A 53 1.51 -2.44 -19.06
C ILE A 53 1.56 -3.87 -19.62
N LEU A 54 1.36 -4.88 -18.77
CA LEU A 54 1.42 -6.28 -19.18
C LEU A 54 0.41 -6.63 -20.27
N HIS A 55 -0.82 -6.14 -20.13
CA HIS A 55 -1.88 -6.47 -21.07
C HIS A 55 -1.75 -5.70 -22.38
N PHE A 56 -1.55 -4.38 -22.34
CA PHE A 56 -1.57 -3.55 -23.56
C PHE A 56 -0.24 -3.51 -24.31
N LEU A 57 0.90 -3.72 -23.64
CA LEU A 57 2.22 -3.70 -24.31
C LEU A 57 2.76 -5.10 -24.61
N PHE A 58 2.39 -6.10 -23.80
CA PHE A 58 2.96 -7.44 -23.89
C PHE A 58 1.92 -8.54 -24.11
N GLU A 59 0.64 -8.18 -24.23
CA GLU A 59 -0.48 -9.11 -24.48
C GLU A 59 -0.55 -10.29 -23.48
N VAL A 60 -0.04 -10.08 -22.26
CA VAL A 60 0.04 -11.15 -21.27
C VAL A 60 -1.36 -11.47 -20.75
N LYS A 61 -1.73 -12.76 -20.83
CA LYS A 61 -2.96 -13.27 -20.23
C LYS A 61 -2.85 -13.23 -18.70
N LEU A 62 -3.59 -12.31 -18.09
CA LEU A 62 -3.65 -12.17 -16.64
C LEU A 62 -4.15 -13.47 -15.98
N ASN A 63 -3.53 -13.81 -14.85
CA ASN A 63 -3.92 -14.94 -14.01
C ASN A 63 -3.78 -14.56 -12.53
N PHE A 64 -4.30 -15.41 -11.64
CA PHE A 64 -4.29 -15.15 -10.20
C PHE A 64 -2.89 -14.89 -9.65
N VAL A 65 -1.87 -15.63 -10.10
CA VAL A 65 -0.49 -15.49 -9.62
C VAL A 65 0.09 -14.12 -9.97
N ILE A 66 -0.15 -13.63 -11.20
CA ILE A 66 0.30 -12.30 -11.64
C ILE A 66 -0.36 -11.20 -10.80
N LEU A 67 -1.65 -11.35 -10.45
CA LEU A 67 -2.37 -10.35 -9.66
C LEU A 67 -2.02 -10.39 -8.18
N PHE A 68 -1.77 -11.57 -7.62
CA PHE A 68 -1.57 -11.75 -6.19
C PHE A 68 -0.12 -11.65 -5.73
N SER A 69 0.84 -12.07 -6.57
CA SER A 69 2.27 -12.08 -6.19
C SER A 69 2.81 -10.71 -5.77
N PRO A 70 2.43 -9.57 -6.36
CA PRO A 70 2.93 -8.26 -5.92
C PRO A 70 2.47 -7.91 -4.50
N ILE A 71 1.29 -8.36 -4.07
CA ILE A 71 0.81 -8.16 -2.69
C ILE A 71 1.73 -8.86 -1.70
N VAL A 72 2.05 -10.13 -1.97
CA VAL A 72 2.95 -10.94 -1.12
C VAL A 72 4.34 -10.33 -1.08
N ILE A 73 4.90 -9.96 -2.24
CA ILE A 73 6.24 -9.38 -2.35
C ILE A 73 6.32 -8.07 -1.57
N ILE A 74 5.36 -7.17 -1.74
CA ILE A 74 5.34 -5.87 -1.04
C ILE A 74 5.10 -6.06 0.47
N ALA A 75 4.29 -7.04 0.88
CA ALA A 75 4.14 -7.42 2.29
C ALA A 75 5.45 -7.86 2.93
N LEU A 76 6.22 -8.71 2.24
CA LEU A 76 7.53 -9.17 2.70
C LEU A 76 8.54 -8.02 2.76
N ILE A 77 8.58 -7.15 1.75
CA ILE A 77 9.48 -5.98 1.71
C ILE A 77 9.20 -5.05 2.89
N ASN A 78 7.94 -4.68 3.11
CA ASN A 78 7.58 -3.78 4.21
C ASN A 78 7.85 -4.40 5.58
N SER A 79 7.52 -5.68 5.76
CA SER A 79 7.78 -6.41 7.01
C SER A 79 9.28 -6.51 7.29
N TYR A 80 10.07 -6.89 6.30
CA TYR A 80 11.53 -6.95 6.42
C TYR A 80 12.11 -5.58 6.75
N TYR A 81 11.70 -4.54 6.02
CA TYR A 81 12.19 -3.18 6.26
C TYR A 81 11.85 -2.72 7.69
N PHE A 82 10.61 -2.90 8.13
CA PHE A 82 10.16 -2.41 9.42
C PHE A 82 10.80 -3.17 10.60
N TYR A 83 10.87 -4.51 10.54
CA TYR A 83 11.35 -5.31 11.66
C TYR A 83 12.85 -5.56 11.67
N ASN A 84 13.48 -5.72 10.50
CA ASN A 84 14.90 -6.07 10.42
C ASN A 84 15.80 -4.87 10.11
N LYS A 85 15.32 -3.88 9.36
CA LYS A 85 16.16 -2.73 8.97
C LYS A 85 16.03 -1.52 9.88
N LEU A 86 14.84 -1.27 10.43
CA LEU A 86 14.63 -0.16 11.38
C LEU A 86 14.97 -0.58 12.81
N ASN A 87 15.66 0.30 13.54
CA ASN A 87 15.87 0.12 14.97
C ASN A 87 14.61 0.50 15.79
N SER A 88 14.62 0.19 17.09
CA SER A 88 13.48 0.46 17.98
C SER A 88 13.07 1.95 18.01
N ARG A 89 14.05 2.86 18.01
CA ARG A 89 13.81 4.31 17.99
C ARG A 89 13.12 4.76 16.71
N GLN A 90 13.60 4.31 15.55
CA GLN A 90 13.01 4.63 14.25
C GLN A 90 11.60 4.06 14.10
N ARG A 91 11.36 2.83 14.58
CA ARG A 91 10.00 2.25 14.60
C ARG A 91 9.07 3.08 15.47
N ALA A 92 9.50 3.47 16.66
CA ALA A 92 8.71 4.30 17.56
C ALA A 92 8.42 5.69 16.95
N GLU A 93 9.38 6.26 16.21
CA GLU A 93 9.20 7.52 15.49
C GLU A 93 8.12 7.39 14.40
N ILE A 94 8.12 6.31 13.62
CA ILE A 94 7.10 6.05 12.61
C ILE A 94 5.72 5.84 13.25
N ILE A 95 5.65 5.03 14.31
CA ILE A 95 4.38 4.71 15.00
C ILE A 95 3.73 5.96 15.59
N ASN A 96 4.53 6.85 16.18
CA ASN A 96 4.05 8.05 16.87
C ASN A 96 4.06 9.29 15.96
N ARG A 97 4.37 9.12 14.68
CA ARG A 97 4.45 10.23 13.73
C ARG A 97 3.08 10.87 13.56
N LYS A 98 3.03 12.21 13.57
CA LYS A 98 1.82 12.95 13.22
C LYS A 98 1.70 13.02 11.69
N PRO A 99 0.63 12.47 11.08
CA PRO A 99 0.43 12.55 9.64
C PRO A 99 0.28 14.01 9.17
N ASN A 100 0.80 14.32 7.98
CA ASN A 100 0.67 15.67 7.42
C ASN A 100 -0.76 16.02 7.00
N TYR A 101 -1.55 15.02 6.58
CA TYR A 101 -2.92 15.19 6.12
C TYR A 101 -3.94 14.64 7.14
N LYS A 102 -5.20 15.07 7.00
CA LYS A 102 -6.29 14.49 7.80
C LYS A 102 -6.50 13.03 7.40
N ARG A 103 -6.92 12.20 8.37
CA ARG A 103 -7.19 10.77 8.16
C ARG A 103 -8.07 10.49 6.93
N LEU A 104 -9.13 11.28 6.76
CA LEU A 104 -10.06 11.15 5.64
C LEU A 104 -9.35 11.18 4.26
N ILE A 105 -8.25 11.90 4.11
CA ILE A 105 -7.50 11.96 2.85
C ILE A 105 -6.86 10.61 2.55
N TYR A 106 -6.30 9.93 3.56
CA TYR A 106 -5.74 8.59 3.40
C TYR A 106 -6.84 7.54 3.18
N ASP A 107 -7.97 7.66 3.89
CA ASP A 107 -9.14 6.79 3.71
C ASP A 107 -9.69 6.93 2.27
N MET A 108 -9.84 8.15 1.77
CA MET A 108 -10.27 8.42 0.38
C MET A 108 -9.26 7.90 -0.63
N TYR A 109 -7.95 8.10 -0.38
CA TYR A 109 -6.90 7.60 -1.24
C TYR A 109 -6.98 6.07 -1.42
N ASP A 110 -7.12 5.32 -0.32
CA ASP A 110 -7.24 3.85 -0.37
C ASP A 110 -8.47 3.39 -1.17
N VAL A 111 -9.62 4.04 -0.97
CA VAL A 111 -10.84 3.78 -1.72
C VAL A 111 -10.64 4.06 -3.21
N PHE A 112 -10.11 5.23 -3.57
CA PHE A 112 -9.89 5.58 -4.98
C PHE A 112 -8.86 4.68 -5.66
N SER A 113 -7.78 4.31 -4.96
CA SER A 113 -6.79 3.34 -5.44
C SER A 113 -7.45 2.00 -5.78
N THR A 114 -8.32 1.51 -4.90
CA THR A 114 -9.04 0.24 -5.10
C THR A 114 -10.03 0.32 -6.26
N LEU A 115 -10.81 1.40 -6.34
CA LEU A 115 -11.74 1.63 -7.44
C LEU A 115 -11.01 1.71 -8.79
N LEU A 116 -9.86 2.39 -8.83
CA LEU A 116 -9.04 2.49 -10.04
C LEU A 116 -8.52 1.12 -10.47
N PHE A 117 -8.04 0.29 -9.54
CA PHE A 117 -7.61 -1.07 -9.85
C PHE A 117 -8.73 -1.94 -10.42
N ILE A 118 -9.93 -1.88 -9.81
CA ILE A 118 -11.12 -2.59 -10.33
C ILE A 118 -11.46 -2.09 -11.73
N ALA A 119 -11.47 -0.78 -11.96
CA ALA A 119 -11.72 -0.20 -13.28
C ALA A 119 -10.70 -0.67 -14.32
N SER A 120 -9.41 -0.76 -13.96
CA SER A 120 -8.37 -1.29 -14.83
C SER A 120 -8.57 -2.78 -15.15
N LEU A 121 -8.99 -3.60 -14.19
CA LEU A 121 -9.33 -5.01 -14.43
C LEU A 121 -10.53 -5.14 -15.37
N VAL A 122 -11.58 -4.34 -15.16
CA VAL A 122 -12.76 -4.30 -16.03
C VAL A 122 -12.37 -3.89 -17.45
N LEU A 123 -11.52 -2.86 -17.58
CA LEU A 123 -11.00 -2.42 -18.87
C LEU A 123 -10.28 -3.58 -19.58
N VAL A 124 -9.28 -4.16 -18.94
CA VAL A 124 -8.51 -5.29 -19.50
C VAL A 124 -9.41 -6.48 -19.84
N SER A 125 -10.47 -6.74 -19.06
CA SER A 125 -11.41 -7.83 -19.35
C SER A 125 -12.25 -7.62 -20.62
N LYS A 126 -12.50 -6.37 -21.00
CA LYS A 126 -13.28 -6.02 -22.20
C LYS A 126 -12.45 -6.04 -23.48
N TYR A 127 -11.15 -5.82 -23.38
CA TYR A 127 -10.21 -5.78 -24.52
C TYR A 127 -9.49 -7.12 -24.73
N ARG A 128 -10.07 -8.21 -24.24
CA ARG A 128 -9.59 -9.58 -24.39
C ARG A 128 -10.40 -10.32 -25.45
#